data_AF-A0A504KSU4-F1
#
_entry.id   AF-A0A504KSU4-F1
#
_cell.length_a   1.000
_cell.length_b   1.000
_cell.length_c   1.000
_cell.angle_alpha   90.00
_cell.angle_beta   90.00
_cell.angle_gamma   90.00
#
_symmetry.space_group_name_H-M   'P 1'
#
loop_
_entity.id
_entity.type
_entity.pdbx_description
1 polymer ?
#
loop_
_entity_poly.entity_id
_entity_poly.type
_entity_poly.pdbx_seq_one_letter_code
_entity_poly.pdbx_strand_id
1 'polypeptide(L)'
;MSSVLYRSVVKNFGALNVLRSLDLAVPDHKFLALLGPSGCGKTTALRILAGLDMPTSGKVFIGERDVTRLQPRDRDIAMVFQSYALYPQMTVGDNIGYPLWIRGMADAARKAKIDEVAAILEIGHLLDRRPRQLSGGQRQRVALARAIVRDPAAFLMDEPLSNLDARLRLTMRGEIKRLCQRLSATTIYVTHDQVEALTMADLVAVMHGGELQQMAPPIEIYDRPANRFVATFVGNPPMNILPAALAEQGVMAGGKLVPLERTRVTACRLAEIVEIGLRPEDCSVAPSDAPGALPGEIYVVEPMGNETLVNVRLEGGNVQVRAGRDFRGVVGESIGVAFDPANACFFNSAGLTAVHRVNNNGRVT
;
A
#
# COMPACT_ATOMS: atom_id res chain seq x y z
N MET A 1 -25.35 -3.67 -4.10
CA MET A 1 -24.08 -3.38 -4.79
C MET A 1 -23.36 -2.30 -4.02
N SER A 2 -22.08 -2.52 -3.76
CA SER A 2 -21.26 -1.72 -2.83
C SER A 2 -19.98 -1.17 -3.47
N SER A 3 -19.85 -1.25 -4.78
CA SER A 3 -18.72 -0.70 -5.53
C SER A 3 -18.59 0.79 -5.26
N VAL A 4 -17.36 1.28 -5.33
CA VAL A 4 -17.06 2.70 -5.12
C VAL A 4 -16.37 3.21 -6.36
N LEU A 5 -16.83 4.35 -6.88
CA LEU A 5 -16.26 4.95 -8.08
C LEU A 5 -16.03 6.44 -7.89
N TYR A 6 -14.79 6.87 -8.09
CA TYR A 6 -14.42 8.27 -8.27
C TYR A 6 -14.31 8.51 -9.78
N ARG A 7 -15.04 9.49 -10.30
CA ARG A 7 -14.95 9.95 -11.70
C ARG A 7 -14.41 11.36 -11.73
N SER A 8 -13.16 11.49 -12.18
CA SER A 8 -12.42 12.74 -12.37
C SER A 8 -12.54 13.68 -11.17
N VAL A 9 -12.38 13.13 -9.97
CA VAL A 9 -12.58 13.89 -8.73
C VAL A 9 -11.41 14.83 -8.49
N VAL A 10 -11.71 16.11 -8.37
CA VAL A 10 -10.72 17.16 -8.10
C VAL A 10 -10.99 17.78 -6.73
N LYS A 11 -9.93 18.11 -5.99
CA LYS A 11 -10.04 18.83 -4.73
C LYS A 11 -8.94 19.87 -4.59
N ASN A 12 -9.39 21.13 -4.52
CA ASN A 12 -8.57 22.30 -4.23
C ASN A 12 -8.97 22.92 -2.90
N PHE A 13 -7.98 23.41 -2.15
CA PHE A 13 -8.16 24.30 -1.01
C PHE A 13 -7.51 25.65 -1.34
N GLY A 14 -8.32 26.58 -1.86
CA GLY A 14 -7.79 27.80 -2.45
C GLY A 14 -6.88 27.48 -3.65
N ALA A 15 -5.63 27.94 -3.60
CA ALA A 15 -4.63 27.67 -4.64
C ALA A 15 -3.97 26.28 -4.53
N LEU A 16 -4.11 25.59 -3.39
CA LEU A 16 -3.49 24.28 -3.18
C LEU A 16 -4.34 23.18 -3.83
N ASN A 17 -3.80 22.54 -4.86
CA ASN A 17 -4.42 21.37 -5.50
C ASN A 17 -3.97 20.08 -4.79
N VAL A 18 -4.92 19.41 -4.11
CA VAL A 18 -4.66 18.20 -3.32
C VAL A 18 -5.01 16.93 -4.07
N LEU A 19 -6.08 16.95 -4.87
CA LEU A 19 -6.45 15.88 -5.80
C LEU A 19 -6.63 16.50 -7.17
N ARG A 20 -5.83 16.08 -8.15
CA ARG A 20 -5.77 16.72 -9.47
C ARG A 20 -6.84 16.21 -10.42
N SER A 21 -7.00 14.89 -10.49
CA SER A 21 -8.12 14.18 -11.13
C SER A 21 -8.04 12.73 -10.70
N LEU A 22 -8.83 12.34 -9.71
CA LEU A 22 -8.87 10.97 -9.22
C LEU A 22 -9.95 10.19 -9.96
N ASP A 23 -9.49 9.23 -10.76
CA ASP A 23 -10.30 8.18 -11.38
C ASP A 23 -9.93 6.85 -10.73
N LEU A 24 -10.86 6.26 -9.99
CA LEU A 24 -10.61 5.08 -9.18
C LEU A 24 -11.89 4.27 -9.01
N ALA A 25 -11.82 2.96 -9.28
CA ALA A 25 -12.96 2.05 -9.22
C ALA A 25 -12.66 0.88 -8.28
N VAL A 26 -13.36 0.80 -7.16
CA VAL A 26 -13.32 -0.34 -6.24
C VAL A 26 -14.48 -1.27 -6.54
N PRO A 27 -14.24 -2.51 -6.99
CA PRO A 27 -15.30 -3.47 -7.21
C PRO A 27 -16.01 -3.86 -5.91
N ASP A 28 -17.22 -4.39 -6.03
CA ASP A 28 -17.97 -4.97 -4.90
C ASP A 28 -17.11 -6.01 -4.16
N HIS A 29 -17.18 -5.99 -2.84
CA HIS A 29 -16.56 -6.97 -1.95
C HIS A 29 -15.03 -7.04 -2.04
N LYS A 30 -14.37 -5.99 -2.57
CA LYS A 30 -12.92 -5.88 -2.64
C LYS A 30 -12.35 -5.02 -1.52
N PHE A 31 -11.16 -5.42 -1.05
CA PHE A 31 -10.32 -4.63 -0.17
C PHE A 31 -9.32 -3.83 -1.00
N LEU A 32 -9.50 -2.52 -1.09
CA LEU A 32 -8.55 -1.59 -1.68
C LEU A 32 -7.69 -0.95 -0.58
N ALA A 33 -6.36 -1.03 -0.71
CA ALA A 33 -5.45 -0.17 0.02
C ALA A 33 -5.08 1.06 -0.82
N LEU A 34 -5.33 2.25 -0.29
CA LEU A 34 -4.85 3.51 -0.84
C LEU A 34 -3.50 3.83 -0.17
N LEU A 35 -2.43 3.75 -0.95
CA LEU A 35 -1.04 3.81 -0.50
C LEU A 35 -0.35 5.03 -1.13
N GLY A 36 0.53 5.70 -0.39
CA GLY A 36 1.27 6.85 -0.92
C GLY A 36 1.94 7.68 0.18
N PRO A 37 2.85 8.61 -0.18
CA PRO A 37 3.51 9.47 0.78
C PRO A 37 2.54 10.35 1.58
N SER A 38 3.02 10.91 2.69
CA SER A 38 2.27 11.93 3.43
C SER A 38 1.91 13.11 2.52
N GLY A 39 0.67 13.59 2.62
CA GLY A 39 0.20 14.75 1.84
C GLY A 39 -0.23 14.45 0.40
N CYS A 40 -0.18 13.21 -0.10
CA CYS A 40 -0.59 12.91 -1.49
C CYS A 40 -2.12 12.85 -1.73
N GLY A 41 -2.94 13.17 -0.72
CA GLY A 41 -4.41 13.30 -0.86
C GLY A 41 -5.24 12.07 -0.44
N LYS A 42 -4.63 11.02 0.14
CA LYS A 42 -5.35 9.78 0.54
C LYS A 42 -6.52 10.02 1.49
N THR A 43 -6.26 10.68 2.63
CA THR A 43 -7.28 11.02 3.62
C THR A 43 -8.32 11.98 3.03
N THR A 44 -7.93 12.88 2.14
CA THR A 44 -8.86 13.77 1.43
C THR A 44 -9.81 12.98 0.52
N ALA A 45 -9.31 12.01 -0.25
CA ALA A 45 -10.14 11.14 -1.07
C ALA A 45 -11.13 10.34 -0.18
N LEU A 46 -10.65 9.75 0.91
CA LEU A 46 -11.47 9.02 1.86
C LEU A 46 -12.58 9.89 2.48
N ARG A 47 -12.25 11.12 2.89
CA ARG A 47 -13.19 12.10 3.46
C ARG A 47 -14.22 12.59 2.44
N ILE A 48 -13.84 12.70 1.17
CA ILE A 48 -14.76 13.03 0.07
C ILE A 48 -15.78 11.92 -0.13
N LEU A 49 -15.36 10.65 -0.13
CA LEU A 49 -16.29 9.51 -0.16
C LEU A 49 -17.15 9.47 1.10
N ALA A 50 -16.58 9.80 2.26
CA ALA A 50 -17.30 9.89 3.52
C ALA A 50 -18.37 11.00 3.56
N GLY A 51 -18.30 11.97 2.65
CA GLY A 51 -19.13 13.18 2.67
C GLY A 51 -18.72 14.19 3.73
N LEU A 52 -17.53 14.04 4.30
CA LEU A 52 -16.95 14.98 5.27
C LEU A 52 -16.32 16.19 4.58
N ASP A 53 -15.84 16.00 3.36
CA ASP A 53 -15.39 17.08 2.48
C ASP A 53 -16.14 17.01 1.14
N MET A 54 -16.39 18.16 0.52
CA MET A 54 -16.96 18.22 -0.83
C MET A 54 -15.84 18.26 -1.88
N PRO A 55 -15.94 17.49 -2.98
CA PRO A 55 -15.02 17.66 -4.10
C PRO A 55 -15.24 19.02 -4.76
N THR A 56 -14.19 19.58 -5.34
CA THR A 56 -14.26 20.82 -6.14
C THR A 56 -14.98 20.55 -7.47
N SER A 57 -14.68 19.42 -8.10
CA SER A 57 -15.37 18.91 -9.29
C SER A 57 -15.27 17.38 -9.37
N GLY A 58 -15.93 16.78 -10.36
CA GLY A 58 -16.05 15.33 -10.49
C GLY A 58 -17.19 14.75 -9.64
N LYS A 59 -17.29 13.43 -9.63
CA LYS A 59 -18.39 12.71 -8.98
C LYS A 59 -17.92 11.47 -8.23
N VAL A 60 -18.62 11.15 -7.16
CA VAL A 60 -18.42 9.92 -6.38
C VAL A 60 -19.70 9.11 -6.38
N PHE A 61 -19.57 7.81 -6.66
CA PHE A 61 -20.68 6.86 -6.68
C PHE A 61 -20.45 5.74 -5.67
N ILE A 62 -21.54 5.25 -5.10
CA ILE A 62 -21.61 3.99 -4.34
C ILE A 62 -22.66 3.12 -5.04
N GLY A 63 -22.23 1.99 -5.62
CA GLY A 63 -22.98 1.30 -6.65
C GLY A 63 -23.29 2.26 -7.81
N GLU A 64 -24.54 2.24 -8.27
CA GLU A 64 -25.04 3.16 -9.32
C GLU A 64 -25.42 4.56 -8.79
N ARG A 65 -25.34 4.77 -7.47
CA ARG A 65 -25.92 5.95 -6.83
C ARG A 65 -24.87 7.06 -6.70
N ASP A 66 -25.13 8.23 -7.31
CA ASP A 66 -24.30 9.43 -7.14
C ASP A 66 -24.47 9.94 -5.70
N VAL A 67 -23.40 9.84 -4.90
CA VAL A 67 -23.40 10.25 -3.49
C VAL A 67 -22.73 11.61 -3.28
N THR A 68 -22.25 12.26 -4.36
CA THR A 68 -21.37 13.43 -4.30
C THR A 68 -21.85 14.53 -3.36
N ARG A 69 -23.16 14.82 -3.39
CA ARG A 69 -23.79 15.88 -2.58
C ARG A 69 -24.61 15.35 -1.38
N LEU A 70 -24.61 14.05 -1.15
CA LEU A 70 -25.32 13.46 -0.01
C LEU A 70 -24.56 13.73 1.29
N GLN A 71 -25.30 13.91 2.39
CA GLN A 71 -24.72 14.03 3.71
C GLN A 71 -24.13 12.68 4.16
N PRO A 72 -23.10 12.66 5.04
CA PRO A 72 -22.46 11.43 5.50
C PRO A 72 -23.43 10.32 5.95
N ARG A 73 -24.50 10.70 6.67
CA ARG A 73 -25.51 9.76 7.18
C ARG A 73 -26.31 9.04 6.10
N ASP A 74 -26.42 9.64 4.91
CA ASP A 74 -27.23 9.16 3.79
C ASP A 74 -26.42 8.35 2.76
N ARG A 75 -25.11 8.18 3.00
CA ARG A 75 -24.19 7.45 2.12
C ARG A 75 -24.07 5.96 2.42
N ASP A 76 -24.63 5.53 3.55
CA ASP A 76 -24.62 4.14 4.03
C ASP A 76 -23.23 3.49 4.09
N ILE A 77 -22.32 4.20 4.74
CA ILE A 77 -20.92 3.81 4.93
C ILE A 77 -20.58 3.81 6.41
N ALA A 78 -19.52 3.09 6.78
CA ALA A 78 -18.93 3.19 8.11
C ALA A 78 -17.46 3.59 8.02
N MET A 79 -17.06 4.55 8.86
CA MET A 79 -15.69 5.05 8.91
C MET A 79 -15.03 4.72 10.25
N VAL A 80 -13.81 4.20 10.18
CA VAL A 80 -12.92 3.95 11.32
C VAL A 80 -11.80 4.99 11.25
N PHE A 81 -11.78 5.89 12.23
CA PHE A 81 -10.78 6.96 12.32
C PHE A 81 -9.50 6.48 13.00
N GLN A 82 -8.40 7.17 12.69
CA GLN A 82 -7.08 6.97 13.29
C GLN A 82 -7.07 6.98 14.83
N SER A 83 -7.87 7.84 15.45
CA SER A 83 -7.97 7.99 16.92
C SER A 83 -9.03 7.07 17.55
N TYR A 84 -9.61 6.14 16.79
CA TYR A 84 -10.76 5.28 17.14
C TYR A 84 -12.08 6.04 17.37
N ALA A 85 -12.02 7.31 17.77
CA ALA A 85 -13.13 8.22 18.01
C ALA A 85 -14.22 7.62 18.93
N LEU A 86 -13.83 6.83 19.94
CA LEU A 86 -14.76 6.24 20.90
C LEU A 86 -15.29 7.29 21.87
N TYR A 87 -16.56 7.19 22.27
CA TYR A 87 -17.16 8.06 23.27
C TYR A 87 -16.66 7.65 24.67
N PRO A 88 -15.85 8.49 25.36
CA PRO A 88 -15.15 8.09 26.58
C PRO A 88 -16.07 7.86 27.78
N GLN A 89 -17.26 8.48 27.75
CA GLN A 89 -18.25 8.38 28.83
C GLN A 89 -19.18 7.17 28.69
N MET A 90 -19.25 6.57 27.52
CA MET A 90 -20.09 5.42 27.20
C MET A 90 -19.36 4.10 27.48
N THR A 91 -20.09 3.05 27.83
CA THR A 91 -19.53 1.69 27.87
C THR A 91 -19.19 1.20 26.47
N VAL A 92 -18.53 0.05 26.34
CA VAL A 92 -18.27 -0.60 25.06
C VAL A 92 -19.59 -0.97 24.38
N GLY A 93 -20.54 -1.56 25.12
CA GLY A 93 -21.87 -1.89 24.60
C GLY A 93 -22.61 -0.65 24.10
N ASP A 94 -22.56 0.45 24.85
CA ASP A 94 -23.17 1.72 24.44
C ASP A 94 -22.49 2.30 23.19
N ASN A 95 -21.14 2.25 23.13
CA ASN A 95 -20.40 2.72 21.96
C ASN A 95 -20.82 1.95 20.69
N ILE A 96 -20.97 0.63 20.79
CA ILE A 96 -21.39 -0.23 19.68
C ILE A 96 -22.87 0.01 19.34
N GLY A 97 -23.73 0.16 20.35
CA GLY A 97 -25.17 0.33 20.16
C GLY A 97 -25.60 1.72 19.69
N TYR A 98 -24.81 2.75 19.98
CA TYR A 98 -25.18 4.15 19.75
C TYR A 98 -25.66 4.44 18.31
N PRO A 99 -25.01 3.92 17.25
CA PRO A 99 -25.51 4.11 15.90
C PRO A 99 -26.88 3.50 15.60
N LEU A 100 -27.18 2.35 16.20
CA LEU A 100 -28.46 1.67 16.04
C LEU A 100 -29.57 2.43 16.77
N TRP A 101 -29.23 2.98 17.94
CA TRP A 101 -30.12 3.84 18.70
C TRP A 101 -30.50 5.11 17.93
N ILE A 102 -29.53 5.77 17.28
CA ILE A 102 -29.81 6.94 16.39
C ILE A 102 -30.76 6.56 15.24
N ARG A 103 -30.68 5.34 14.71
CA ARG A 103 -31.56 4.84 13.65
C ARG A 103 -32.94 4.40 14.17
N GLY A 104 -33.23 4.57 15.47
CA GLY A 104 -34.51 4.21 16.08
C GLY A 104 -34.73 2.70 16.23
N MET A 105 -33.65 1.90 16.23
CA MET A 105 -33.76 0.45 16.41
C MET A 105 -34.21 0.10 17.84
N ALA A 106 -35.22 -0.76 17.95
CA ALA A 106 -35.76 -1.22 19.22
C ALA A 106 -34.70 -1.90 20.10
N ASP A 107 -34.81 -1.74 21.42
CA ASP A 107 -33.80 -2.14 22.39
C ASP A 107 -33.42 -3.62 22.33
N ALA A 108 -34.40 -4.52 22.18
CA ALA A 108 -34.16 -5.95 22.07
C ALA A 108 -33.35 -6.32 20.81
N ALA A 109 -33.70 -5.75 19.66
CA ALA A 109 -32.98 -5.95 18.40
C ALA A 109 -31.57 -5.35 18.47
N ARG A 110 -31.44 -4.16 19.09
CA ARG A 110 -30.15 -3.51 19.30
C ARG A 110 -29.23 -4.36 20.16
N LYS A 111 -29.72 -4.92 21.27
CA LYS A 111 -28.94 -5.81 22.15
C LYS A 111 -28.47 -7.06 21.40
N ALA A 112 -29.37 -7.74 20.69
CA ALA A 112 -29.02 -8.91 19.89
C ALA A 112 -27.91 -8.59 18.86
N LYS A 113 -27.98 -7.44 18.19
CA LYS A 113 -26.96 -7.02 17.22
C LYS A 113 -25.63 -6.66 17.87
N ILE A 114 -25.64 -6.01 19.04
CA ILE A 114 -24.43 -5.77 19.83
C ILE A 114 -23.76 -7.09 20.20
N ASP A 115 -24.53 -8.06 20.70
CA ASP A 115 -24.01 -9.36 21.14
C ASP A 115 -23.42 -10.16 19.96
N GLU A 116 -24.10 -10.16 18.81
CA GLU A 116 -23.62 -10.76 17.56
C GLU A 116 -22.25 -10.19 17.15
N VAL A 117 -22.13 -8.87 17.06
CA VAL A 117 -20.89 -8.19 16.66
C VAL A 117 -19.80 -8.36 17.71
N ALA A 118 -20.17 -8.35 18.99
CA ALA A 118 -19.22 -8.56 20.08
C ALA A 118 -18.65 -9.98 20.09
N ALA A 119 -19.43 -10.99 19.68
CA ALA A 119 -18.95 -12.36 19.49
C ALA A 119 -18.01 -12.46 18.28
N ILE A 120 -18.38 -11.84 17.15
CA ILE A 120 -17.58 -11.78 15.91
C ILE A 120 -16.17 -11.22 16.18
N LEU A 121 -16.05 -10.24 17.07
CA LEU A 121 -14.81 -9.54 17.41
C LEU A 121 -14.19 -9.97 18.74
N GLU A 122 -14.76 -10.99 19.39
CA GLU A 122 -14.27 -11.54 20.67
C GLU A 122 -14.15 -10.47 21.79
N ILE A 123 -15.06 -9.50 21.80
CA ILE A 123 -15.09 -8.39 22.78
C ILE A 123 -16.29 -8.46 23.73
N GLY A 124 -17.06 -9.55 23.73
CA GLY A 124 -18.24 -9.71 24.61
C GLY A 124 -17.93 -9.50 26.09
N HIS A 125 -16.77 -9.98 26.56
CA HIS A 125 -16.29 -9.80 27.93
C HIS A 125 -15.89 -8.35 28.29
N LEU A 126 -15.93 -7.42 27.33
CA LEU A 126 -15.57 -6.02 27.50
C LEU A 126 -16.78 -5.08 27.47
N LEU A 127 -18.00 -5.58 27.21
CA LEU A 127 -19.19 -4.76 26.95
C LEU A 127 -19.47 -3.72 28.04
N ASP A 128 -19.26 -4.06 29.32
CA ASP A 128 -19.51 -3.17 30.46
C ASP A 128 -18.35 -2.21 30.78
N ARG A 129 -17.21 -2.36 30.11
CA ARG A 129 -16.03 -1.49 30.32
C ARG A 129 -16.19 -0.17 29.58
N ARG A 130 -15.45 0.84 30.01
CA ARG A 130 -15.29 2.13 29.30
C ARG A 130 -13.96 2.16 28.53
N PRO A 131 -13.82 2.99 27.47
CA PRO A 131 -12.62 3.04 26.63
C PRO A 131 -11.29 3.23 27.36
N ARG A 132 -11.29 3.94 28.50
CA ARG A 132 -10.10 4.14 29.35
C ARG A 132 -9.59 2.87 30.03
N GLN A 133 -10.41 1.82 30.12
CA GLN A 133 -10.09 0.54 30.76
C GLN A 133 -9.62 -0.53 29.74
N LEU A 134 -9.40 -0.13 28.49
CA LEU A 134 -9.08 -1.02 27.38
C LEU A 134 -7.61 -0.85 26.95
N SER A 135 -7.02 -1.92 26.42
CA SER A 135 -5.77 -1.82 25.66
C SER A 135 -5.97 -1.13 24.31
N GLY A 136 -4.89 -0.79 23.59
CA GLY A 136 -4.98 -0.21 22.25
C GLY A 136 -5.73 -1.10 21.26
N GLY A 137 -5.38 -2.39 21.22
CA GLY A 137 -6.05 -3.37 20.34
C GLY A 137 -7.52 -3.58 20.70
N GLN A 138 -7.85 -3.60 22.00
CA GLN A 138 -9.24 -3.66 22.44
C GLN A 138 -10.04 -2.43 22.00
N ARG A 139 -9.50 -1.20 22.16
CA ARG A 139 -10.15 0.02 21.63
C ARG A 139 -10.39 -0.06 20.13
N GLN A 140 -9.43 -0.59 19.38
CA GLN A 140 -9.58 -0.75 17.94
C GLN A 140 -10.69 -1.74 17.58
N ARG A 141 -10.74 -2.91 18.24
CA ARG A 141 -11.83 -3.88 18.05
C ARG A 141 -13.19 -3.27 18.37
N VAL A 142 -13.30 -2.44 19.41
CA VAL A 142 -14.54 -1.71 19.72
C VAL A 142 -14.90 -0.68 18.65
N ALA A 143 -13.92 0.02 18.07
CA ALA A 143 -14.16 0.96 16.97
C ALA A 143 -14.63 0.24 15.70
N LEU A 144 -14.03 -0.92 15.38
CA LEU A 144 -14.47 -1.81 14.31
C LEU A 144 -15.90 -2.32 14.57
N ALA A 145 -16.20 -2.76 15.79
CA ALA A 145 -17.53 -3.23 16.17
C ALA A 145 -18.59 -2.15 15.91
N ARG A 146 -18.32 -0.92 16.35
CA ARG A 146 -19.20 0.23 16.11
C ARG A 146 -19.40 0.57 14.63
N ALA A 147 -18.40 0.29 13.79
CA ALA A 147 -18.51 0.46 12.34
C ALA A 147 -19.38 -0.64 11.70
N ILE A 148 -19.17 -1.90 12.09
CA ILE A 148 -19.78 -3.08 11.48
C ILE A 148 -21.24 -3.27 11.89
N VAL A 149 -21.61 -2.85 13.11
CA VAL A 149 -22.95 -3.05 13.66
C VAL A 149 -24.08 -2.51 12.76
N ARG A 150 -23.79 -1.55 11.88
CA ARG A 150 -24.77 -0.93 10.98
C ARG A 150 -24.98 -1.66 9.65
N ASP A 151 -24.17 -2.68 9.36
CA ASP A 151 -24.14 -3.38 8.07
C ASP A 151 -23.99 -2.42 6.86
N PRO A 152 -22.90 -1.62 6.80
CA PRO A 152 -22.74 -0.57 5.80
C PRO A 152 -22.41 -1.16 4.42
N ALA A 153 -22.77 -0.44 3.36
CA ALA A 153 -22.37 -0.78 1.99
C ALA A 153 -20.84 -0.79 1.83
N ALA A 154 -20.12 0.16 2.42
CA ALA A 154 -18.66 0.20 2.36
C ALA A 154 -18.01 0.60 3.69
N PHE A 155 -16.83 0.03 3.95
CA PHE A 155 -15.96 0.34 5.09
C PHE A 155 -14.83 1.27 4.66
N LEU A 156 -14.65 2.34 5.42
CA LEU A 156 -13.58 3.31 5.24
C LEU A 156 -12.67 3.26 6.46
N MET A 157 -11.37 3.09 6.27
CA MET A 157 -10.39 3.05 7.36
C MET A 157 -9.27 4.05 7.09
N ASP A 158 -9.07 5.00 8.00
CA ASP A 158 -8.05 6.05 7.88
C ASP A 158 -6.89 5.79 8.84
N GLU A 159 -5.81 5.21 8.33
CA GLU A 159 -4.59 4.83 9.06
C GLU A 159 -4.86 4.15 10.43
N PRO A 160 -5.73 3.12 10.49
CA PRO A 160 -6.26 2.60 11.75
C PRO A 160 -5.21 1.92 12.64
N LEU A 161 -4.02 1.61 12.10
CA LEU A 161 -2.92 0.92 12.78
C LEU A 161 -1.72 1.82 13.13
N SER A 162 -1.77 3.10 12.76
CA SER A 162 -0.66 4.05 12.94
C SER A 162 -0.26 4.27 14.41
N ASN A 163 -1.23 4.25 15.33
CA ASN A 163 -1.02 4.50 16.76
C ASN A 163 -0.62 3.26 17.57
N LEU A 164 -0.39 2.11 16.92
CA LEU A 164 -0.06 0.85 17.58
C LEU A 164 1.42 0.51 17.48
N ASP A 165 1.95 -0.18 18.48
CA ASP A 165 3.28 -0.76 18.43
C ASP A 165 3.40 -1.87 17.37
N ALA A 166 4.62 -2.22 16.98
CA ALA A 166 4.88 -3.15 15.87
C ALA A 166 4.27 -4.55 16.08
N ARG A 167 4.30 -5.09 17.31
CA ARG A 167 3.78 -6.44 17.59
C ARG A 167 2.26 -6.47 17.51
N LEU A 168 1.61 -5.46 18.09
CA LEU A 168 0.17 -5.34 18.03
C LEU A 168 -0.30 -5.03 16.61
N ARG A 169 0.42 -4.19 15.85
CA ARG A 169 0.14 -3.91 14.44
C ARG A 169 0.12 -5.19 13.59
N LEU A 170 1.11 -6.06 13.75
CA LEU A 170 1.18 -7.34 13.04
C LEU A 170 -0.06 -8.21 13.32
N THR A 171 -0.45 -8.31 14.58
CA THR A 171 -1.61 -9.11 15.00
C THR A 171 -2.91 -8.52 14.44
N MET A 172 -3.13 -7.22 14.63
CA MET A 172 -4.34 -6.52 14.18
C MET A 172 -4.49 -6.53 12.66
N ARG A 173 -3.39 -6.52 11.90
CA ARG A 173 -3.40 -6.64 10.44
C ARG A 173 -4.10 -7.92 9.98
N GLY A 174 -3.72 -9.06 10.56
CA GLY A 174 -4.34 -10.35 10.27
C GLY A 174 -5.82 -10.38 10.66
N GLU A 175 -6.16 -9.80 11.81
CA GLU A 175 -7.55 -9.72 12.29
C GLU A 175 -8.44 -8.90 11.35
N ILE A 176 -7.99 -7.71 10.93
CA ILE A 176 -8.74 -6.85 10.00
C ILE A 176 -8.93 -7.55 8.67
N LYS A 177 -7.88 -8.16 8.11
CA LYS A 177 -7.97 -8.89 6.85
C LYS A 177 -9.02 -10.00 6.93
N ARG A 178 -8.95 -10.85 7.97
CA ARG A 178 -9.90 -11.93 8.20
C ARG A 178 -11.33 -11.42 8.39
N LEU A 179 -11.48 -10.32 9.09
CA LEU A 179 -12.78 -9.68 9.35
C LEU A 179 -13.42 -9.17 8.06
N CYS A 180 -12.69 -8.39 7.25
CA CYS A 180 -13.18 -7.87 5.98
C CYS A 180 -13.53 -9.01 5.00
N GLN A 181 -12.72 -10.07 4.96
CA GLN A 181 -13.01 -11.28 4.17
C GLN A 181 -14.29 -11.98 4.64
N ARG A 182 -14.45 -12.19 5.95
CA ARG A 182 -15.65 -12.82 6.52
C ARG A 182 -16.91 -12.01 6.25
N LEU A 183 -16.83 -10.69 6.29
CA LEU A 183 -17.96 -9.80 6.02
C LEU A 183 -18.21 -9.59 4.53
N SER A 184 -17.28 -10.01 3.65
CA SER A 184 -17.32 -9.75 2.21
C SER A 184 -17.66 -8.29 1.94
N ALA A 185 -16.99 -7.36 2.59
CA ALA A 185 -17.38 -5.95 2.53
C ALA A 185 -16.42 -5.13 1.66
N THR A 186 -16.96 -4.25 0.81
CA THR A 186 -16.13 -3.30 0.05
C THR A 186 -15.40 -2.39 1.04
N THR A 187 -14.08 -2.41 1.00
CA THR A 187 -13.25 -1.73 2.00
C THR A 187 -12.24 -0.83 1.31
N ILE A 188 -12.15 0.42 1.75
CA ILE A 188 -11.09 1.36 1.39
C ILE A 188 -10.26 1.63 2.63
N TYR A 189 -8.98 1.24 2.56
CA TYR A 189 -8.03 1.30 3.65
C TYR A 189 -6.89 2.25 3.29
N VAL A 190 -6.76 3.37 4.02
CA VAL A 190 -5.69 4.35 3.81
C VAL A 190 -4.51 4.00 4.71
N THR A 191 -3.31 3.94 4.13
CA THR A 191 -2.07 3.71 4.88
C THR A 191 -0.86 4.33 4.19
N HIS A 192 0.20 4.54 4.96
CA HIS A 192 1.54 4.84 4.48
C HIS A 192 2.49 3.63 4.63
N ASP A 193 2.04 2.55 5.29
CA ASP A 193 2.81 1.32 5.47
C ASP A 193 2.58 0.39 4.28
N GLN A 194 3.63 0.18 3.49
CA GLN A 194 3.59 -0.66 2.30
C GLN A 194 3.29 -2.12 2.65
N VAL A 195 3.73 -2.61 3.81
CA VAL A 195 3.49 -3.99 4.24
C VAL A 195 2.01 -4.17 4.56
N GLU A 196 1.33 -3.17 5.12
CA GLU A 196 -0.13 -3.20 5.27
C GLU A 196 -0.81 -3.32 3.91
N ALA A 197 -0.48 -2.44 2.97
CA ALA A 197 -1.08 -2.44 1.64
C ALA A 197 -0.86 -3.77 0.90
N LEU A 198 0.39 -4.27 0.87
CA LEU A 198 0.75 -5.46 0.10
C LEU A 198 0.23 -6.77 0.70
N THR A 199 0.01 -6.84 2.02
CA THR A 199 -0.39 -8.09 2.68
C THR A 199 -1.89 -8.19 2.95
N MET A 200 -2.60 -7.05 3.03
CA MET A 200 -4.02 -7.03 3.34
C MET A 200 -4.91 -6.96 2.11
N ALA A 201 -4.51 -6.18 1.11
CA ALA A 201 -5.43 -5.74 0.06
C ALA A 201 -5.54 -6.71 -1.11
N ASP A 202 -6.70 -6.72 -1.75
CA ASP A 202 -6.90 -7.34 -3.06
C ASP A 202 -6.34 -6.44 -4.17
N LEU A 203 -6.44 -5.12 -3.97
CA LEU A 203 -5.98 -4.08 -4.89
C LEU A 203 -5.22 -3.01 -4.10
N VAL A 204 -4.15 -2.49 -4.69
CA VAL A 204 -3.41 -1.35 -4.14
C VAL A 204 -3.46 -0.22 -5.14
N ALA A 205 -3.92 0.95 -4.70
CA ALA A 205 -3.90 2.19 -5.46
C ALA A 205 -2.77 3.08 -4.90
N VAL A 206 -1.71 3.25 -5.68
CA VAL A 206 -0.53 4.05 -5.32
C VAL A 206 -0.75 5.50 -5.76
N MET A 207 -0.67 6.44 -4.83
CA MET A 207 -0.87 7.87 -5.07
C MET A 207 0.40 8.69 -4.85
N HIS A 208 0.61 9.68 -5.71
CA HIS A 208 1.69 10.66 -5.60
C HIS A 208 1.22 12.03 -6.11
N GLY A 209 1.53 13.10 -5.38
CA GLY A 209 1.22 14.47 -5.84
C GLY A 209 -0.26 14.76 -6.14
N GLY A 210 -1.20 14.02 -5.53
CA GLY A 210 -2.63 14.15 -5.81
C GLY A 210 -3.13 13.38 -7.05
N GLU A 211 -2.29 12.51 -7.62
CA GLU A 211 -2.59 11.68 -8.80
C GLU A 211 -2.45 10.20 -8.47
N LEU A 212 -3.31 9.38 -9.08
CA LEU A 212 -3.18 7.92 -9.07
C LEU A 212 -2.07 7.51 -10.03
N GLN A 213 -1.04 6.84 -9.52
CA GLN A 213 0.12 6.40 -10.28
C GLN A 213 -0.09 5.01 -10.88
N GLN A 214 -0.69 4.12 -10.09
CA GLN A 214 -0.99 2.75 -10.50
C GLN A 214 -2.06 2.17 -9.57
N MET A 215 -2.95 1.33 -10.13
CA MET A 215 -3.88 0.52 -9.35
C MET A 215 -3.87 -0.91 -9.90
N ALA A 216 -3.44 -1.87 -9.08
CA ALA A 216 -3.32 -3.26 -9.47
C ALA A 216 -3.30 -4.16 -8.23
N PRO A 217 -3.39 -5.50 -8.38
CA PRO A 217 -3.10 -6.42 -7.29
C PRO A 217 -1.69 -6.19 -6.69
N PRO A 218 -1.48 -6.47 -5.39
CA PRO A 218 -0.20 -6.23 -4.70
C PRO A 218 1.04 -6.75 -5.44
N ILE A 219 0.97 -7.97 -5.96
CA ILE A 219 2.09 -8.62 -6.65
C ILE A 219 2.44 -7.89 -7.95
N GLU A 220 1.42 -7.40 -8.67
CA GLU A 220 1.62 -6.66 -9.92
C GLU A 220 2.20 -5.28 -9.66
N ILE A 221 1.78 -4.58 -8.60
CA ILE A 221 2.42 -3.32 -8.17
C ILE A 221 3.92 -3.54 -7.91
N TYR A 222 4.27 -4.67 -7.28
CA TYR A 222 5.64 -4.97 -6.90
C TYR A 222 6.52 -5.33 -8.10
N ASP A 223 6.03 -6.24 -8.95
CA ASP A 223 6.80 -6.85 -10.04
C ASP A 223 6.72 -6.08 -11.35
N ARG A 224 5.61 -5.38 -11.56
CA ARG A 224 5.33 -4.59 -12.77
C ARG A 224 4.96 -3.16 -12.39
N PRO A 225 5.86 -2.42 -11.72
CA PRO A 225 5.60 -1.01 -11.44
C PRO A 225 5.40 -0.26 -12.76
N ALA A 226 4.42 0.64 -12.81
CA ALA A 226 4.09 1.41 -14.00
C ALA A 226 5.12 2.51 -14.30
N ASN A 227 5.81 2.98 -13.27
CA ASN A 227 6.81 4.04 -13.37
C ASN A 227 7.85 3.94 -12.24
N ARG A 228 8.92 4.72 -12.37
CA ARG A 228 10.04 4.78 -11.42
C ARG A 228 9.58 5.10 -10.01
N PHE A 229 8.62 6.02 -9.84
CA PHE A 229 8.11 6.36 -8.51
C PHE A 229 7.50 5.14 -7.83
N VAL A 230 6.63 4.38 -8.50
CA VAL A 230 6.04 3.16 -7.91
C VAL A 230 7.14 2.14 -7.59
N ALA A 231 8.11 1.97 -8.48
CA ALA A 231 9.22 1.04 -8.31
C ALA A 231 10.09 1.36 -7.07
N THR A 232 10.40 2.64 -6.83
CA THR A 232 11.21 3.06 -5.68
C THR A 232 10.39 3.30 -4.43
N PHE A 233 9.07 3.50 -4.55
CA PHE A 233 8.20 3.74 -3.39
C PHE A 233 7.66 2.44 -2.80
N VAL A 234 7.43 1.40 -3.60
CA VAL A 234 6.91 0.11 -3.11
C VAL A 234 8.03 -0.93 -3.12
N GLY A 235 8.38 -1.41 -1.93
CA GLY A 235 9.47 -2.30 -1.60
C GLY A 235 10.30 -1.76 -0.44
N ASN A 236 10.66 -2.63 0.48
CA ASN A 236 11.58 -2.31 1.56
C ASN A 236 12.67 -3.39 1.63
N PRO A 237 13.91 -3.11 1.19
CA PRO A 237 14.34 -1.81 0.69
C PRO A 237 13.80 -1.44 -0.72
N PRO A 238 13.88 -0.15 -1.12
CA PRO A 238 13.46 0.32 -2.44
C PRO A 238 14.17 -0.38 -3.62
N MET A 239 13.56 -0.33 -4.80
CA MET A 239 14.26 -0.70 -6.04
C MET A 239 15.48 0.21 -6.25
N ASN A 240 16.62 -0.40 -6.55
CA ASN A 240 17.83 0.31 -6.96
C ASN A 240 17.64 0.88 -8.36
N ILE A 241 18.05 2.12 -8.57
CA ILE A 241 17.99 2.78 -9.89
C ILE A 241 19.40 3.20 -10.27
N LEU A 242 19.85 2.80 -11.46
CA LEU A 242 21.11 3.21 -12.04
C LEU A 242 20.88 3.83 -13.42
N PRO A 243 21.68 4.83 -13.82
CA PRO A 243 21.74 5.28 -15.20
C PRO A 243 22.09 4.10 -16.13
N ALA A 244 21.40 4.04 -17.27
CA ALA A 244 21.62 3.03 -18.29
C ALA A 244 21.66 3.68 -19.68
N ALA A 245 22.60 3.25 -20.52
CA ALA A 245 22.67 3.65 -21.91
C ALA A 245 22.47 2.44 -22.83
N LEU A 246 21.78 2.62 -23.95
CA LEU A 246 21.57 1.55 -24.92
C LEU A 246 22.89 1.10 -25.57
N ALA A 247 23.06 -0.21 -25.73
CA ALA A 247 24.14 -0.83 -26.49
C ALA A 247 23.55 -1.77 -27.57
N GLU A 248 24.41 -2.30 -28.44
CA GLU A 248 23.97 -3.19 -29.52
C GLU A 248 23.33 -4.49 -29.00
N GLN A 249 23.95 -5.09 -27.97
CA GLN A 249 23.57 -6.40 -27.40
C GLN A 249 22.97 -6.31 -25.98
N GLY A 250 22.60 -5.11 -25.53
CA GLY A 250 22.16 -4.91 -24.15
C GLY A 250 22.10 -3.44 -23.74
N VAL A 251 22.46 -3.16 -22.48
CA VAL A 251 22.63 -1.80 -21.95
C VAL A 251 23.95 -1.67 -21.22
N MET A 252 24.53 -0.47 -21.22
CA MET A 252 25.63 -0.10 -20.34
C MET A 252 25.08 0.42 -19.02
N ALA A 253 25.44 -0.20 -17.91
CA ALA A 253 25.10 0.24 -16.56
C ALA A 253 26.22 -0.16 -15.59
N GLY A 254 26.51 0.65 -14.57
CA GLY A 254 27.57 0.31 -13.61
C GLY A 254 28.95 0.10 -14.24
N GLY A 255 29.25 0.81 -15.34
CA GLY A 255 30.51 0.67 -16.07
C GLY A 255 30.65 -0.61 -16.92
N LYS A 256 29.63 -1.47 -16.99
CA LYS A 256 29.67 -2.73 -17.74
C LYS A 256 28.47 -2.91 -18.67
N LEU A 257 28.66 -3.75 -19.69
CA LEU A 257 27.59 -4.22 -20.55
C LEU A 257 26.76 -5.28 -19.81
N VAL A 258 25.47 -5.00 -19.66
CA VAL A 258 24.45 -5.95 -19.19
C VAL A 258 23.78 -6.55 -20.43
N PRO A 259 24.04 -7.84 -20.76
CA PRO A 259 23.47 -8.47 -21.94
C PRO A 259 21.97 -8.66 -21.79
N LEU A 260 21.21 -8.42 -22.85
CA LEU A 260 19.77 -8.61 -22.88
C LEU A 260 19.35 -9.44 -24.09
N GLU A 261 18.23 -10.15 -23.96
CA GLU A 261 17.60 -10.81 -25.09
C GLU A 261 17.20 -9.79 -26.18
N ARG A 262 17.25 -10.22 -27.45
CA ARG A 262 16.98 -9.34 -28.62
C ARG A 262 15.64 -8.60 -28.50
N THR A 263 14.60 -9.26 -28.00
CA THR A 263 13.27 -8.67 -27.80
C THR A 263 13.29 -7.53 -26.80
N ARG A 264 14.02 -7.69 -25.68
CA ARG A 264 14.19 -6.67 -24.64
C ARG A 264 15.05 -5.51 -25.14
N VAL A 265 16.14 -5.78 -25.88
CA VAL A 265 16.95 -4.72 -26.51
C VAL A 265 16.10 -3.84 -27.43
N THR A 266 15.26 -4.45 -28.27
CA THR A 266 14.36 -3.71 -29.17
C THR A 266 13.36 -2.87 -28.39
N ALA A 267 12.73 -3.41 -27.34
CA ALA A 267 11.80 -2.66 -26.50
C ALA A 267 12.49 -1.47 -25.79
N CYS A 268 13.67 -1.70 -25.22
CA CYS A 268 14.47 -0.65 -24.59
C CYS A 268 14.86 0.46 -25.59
N ARG A 269 15.17 0.09 -26.84
CA ARG A 269 15.52 1.04 -27.90
C ARG A 269 14.34 1.89 -28.33
N LEU A 270 13.18 1.26 -28.56
CA LEU A 270 11.95 1.97 -28.93
C LEU A 270 11.47 2.95 -27.86
N ALA A 271 11.69 2.61 -26.60
CA ALA A 271 11.28 3.43 -25.47
C ALA A 271 12.32 4.47 -25.02
N GLU A 272 13.50 4.50 -25.65
CA GLU A 272 14.61 5.40 -25.29
C GLU A 272 14.92 5.37 -23.79
N ILE A 273 15.21 4.17 -23.27
CA ILE A 273 15.49 3.99 -21.84
C ILE A 273 16.70 4.80 -21.41
N VAL A 274 16.68 5.25 -20.16
CA VAL A 274 17.78 6.00 -19.52
C VAL A 274 18.18 5.41 -18.16
N GLU A 275 17.38 4.49 -17.62
CA GLU A 275 17.58 3.92 -16.30
C GLU A 275 17.29 2.41 -16.30
N ILE A 276 18.06 1.68 -15.49
CA ILE A 276 17.81 0.28 -15.12
C ILE A 276 17.41 0.22 -13.65
N GLY A 277 16.41 -0.59 -13.35
CA GLY A 277 15.90 -0.86 -12.01
C GLY A 277 16.16 -2.29 -11.56
N LEU A 278 16.72 -2.48 -10.37
CA LEU A 278 17.04 -3.78 -9.80
C LEU A 278 16.50 -3.88 -8.37
N ARG A 279 15.69 -4.90 -8.05
CA ARG A 279 15.27 -5.14 -6.67
C ARG A 279 16.46 -5.63 -5.84
N PRO A 280 16.61 -5.19 -4.57
CA PRO A 280 17.69 -5.66 -3.71
C PRO A 280 17.77 -7.19 -3.56
N GLU A 281 16.63 -7.88 -3.59
CA GLU A 281 16.52 -9.35 -3.53
C GLU A 281 16.85 -10.07 -4.84
N ASP A 282 16.86 -9.37 -5.98
CA ASP A 282 17.33 -9.94 -7.26
C ASP A 282 18.83 -9.78 -7.45
N CYS A 283 19.48 -9.05 -6.53
CA CYS A 283 20.91 -8.82 -6.51
C CYS A 283 21.58 -9.77 -5.51
N SER A 284 22.82 -10.14 -5.79
CA SER A 284 23.69 -10.89 -4.89
C SER A 284 25.10 -10.32 -4.90
N VAL A 285 25.82 -10.49 -3.79
CA VAL A 285 27.24 -10.13 -3.72
C VAL A 285 28.06 -11.23 -4.39
N ALA A 286 28.97 -10.84 -5.26
CA ALA A 286 29.89 -11.70 -5.97
C ALA A 286 31.33 -11.17 -5.85
N PRO A 287 32.36 -11.97 -6.20
CA PRO A 287 33.71 -11.46 -6.44
C PRO A 287 33.69 -10.29 -7.44
N SER A 288 34.60 -9.31 -7.29
CA SER A 288 34.66 -8.11 -8.14
C SER A 288 34.96 -8.41 -9.61
N ASP A 289 35.64 -9.52 -9.88
CA ASP A 289 36.00 -10.04 -11.19
C ASP A 289 34.97 -11.03 -11.77
N ALA A 290 33.88 -11.30 -11.05
CA ALA A 290 32.86 -12.24 -11.50
C ALA A 290 32.26 -11.81 -12.85
N PRO A 291 32.14 -12.75 -13.83
CA PRO A 291 31.54 -12.46 -15.11
C PRO A 291 30.11 -11.92 -14.97
N GLY A 292 29.81 -10.81 -15.63
CA GLY A 292 28.48 -10.18 -15.61
C GLY A 292 28.16 -9.37 -14.34
N ALA A 293 28.96 -9.44 -13.28
CA ALA A 293 28.75 -8.64 -12.07
C ALA A 293 29.21 -7.19 -12.26
N LEU A 294 28.44 -6.24 -11.75
CA LEU A 294 28.81 -4.81 -11.76
C LEU A 294 29.87 -4.55 -10.67
N PRO A 295 31.05 -4.03 -11.01
CA PRO A 295 32.13 -3.83 -10.06
C PRO A 295 31.86 -2.62 -9.16
N GLY A 296 32.16 -2.76 -7.87
CA GLY A 296 31.95 -1.71 -6.89
C GLY A 296 32.73 -1.92 -5.60
N GLU A 297 32.40 -1.08 -4.63
CA GLU A 297 33.01 -1.06 -3.31
C GLU A 297 31.92 -1.07 -2.24
N ILE A 298 32.12 -1.86 -1.19
CA ILE A 298 31.21 -1.87 -0.04
C ILE A 298 31.24 -0.49 0.62
N TYR A 299 30.09 0.19 0.63
CA TYR A 299 29.91 1.48 1.27
C TYR A 299 29.37 1.32 2.70
N VAL A 300 28.36 0.45 2.90
CA VAL A 300 27.75 0.18 4.22
C VAL A 300 27.35 -1.29 4.30
N VAL A 301 27.49 -1.87 5.49
CA VAL A 301 27.00 -3.22 5.83
C VAL A 301 26.06 -3.11 7.03
N GLU A 302 24.83 -3.57 6.86
CA GLU A 302 23.76 -3.48 7.86
C GLU A 302 23.24 -4.88 8.22
N PRO A 303 23.73 -5.50 9.30
CA PRO A 303 23.21 -6.78 9.77
C PRO A 303 21.79 -6.61 10.33
N MET A 304 20.81 -7.28 9.71
CA MET A 304 19.39 -7.22 10.07
C MET A 304 18.91 -8.46 10.86
N GLY A 305 19.82 -9.38 11.17
CA GLY A 305 19.54 -10.60 11.91
C GLY A 305 19.28 -11.81 11.02
N ASN A 306 18.29 -11.76 10.13
CA ASN A 306 17.98 -12.83 9.16
C ASN A 306 18.68 -12.65 7.80
N GLU A 307 19.11 -11.44 7.50
CA GLU A 307 19.84 -11.05 6.29
C GLU A 307 20.81 -9.91 6.61
N THR A 308 21.67 -9.58 5.65
CA THR A 308 22.56 -8.42 5.74
C THR A 308 22.30 -7.54 4.52
N LEU A 309 21.92 -6.28 4.73
CA LEU A 309 21.83 -5.33 3.64
C LEU A 309 23.22 -4.77 3.37
N VAL A 310 23.66 -4.85 2.11
CA VAL A 310 24.97 -4.36 1.67
C VAL A 310 24.72 -3.24 0.68
N ASN A 311 25.17 -2.03 1.03
CA ASN A 311 25.15 -0.91 0.11
C ASN A 311 26.49 -0.87 -0.64
N VAL A 312 26.43 -0.97 -1.96
CA VAL A 312 27.60 -1.04 -2.85
C VAL A 312 27.64 0.21 -3.71
N ARG A 313 28.74 0.94 -3.64
CA ARG A 313 29.00 2.08 -4.53
C ARG A 313 29.54 1.55 -5.86
N LEU A 314 28.78 1.79 -6.92
CA LEU A 314 29.11 1.44 -8.30
C LEU A 314 29.37 2.71 -9.11
N GLU A 315 29.86 2.56 -10.33
CA GLU A 315 29.81 3.64 -11.31
C GLU A 315 28.35 4.03 -11.59
N GLY A 316 28.02 5.31 -11.47
CA GLY A 316 26.67 5.82 -11.72
C GLY A 316 25.69 5.73 -10.55
N GLY A 317 26.07 5.15 -9.39
CA GLY A 317 25.22 5.23 -8.20
C GLY A 317 25.48 4.15 -7.15
N ASN A 318 24.63 4.15 -6.12
CA ASN A 318 24.64 3.17 -5.04
C ASN A 318 23.56 2.12 -5.28
N VAL A 319 23.89 0.86 -5.02
CA VAL A 319 22.97 -0.28 -5.11
C VAL A 319 22.96 -1.00 -3.78
N GLN A 320 21.77 -1.24 -3.24
CA GLN A 320 21.56 -2.06 -2.08
C GLN A 320 21.27 -3.51 -2.51
N VAL A 321 21.92 -4.45 -1.82
CA VAL A 321 21.87 -5.88 -2.08
C VAL A 321 21.47 -6.60 -0.81
N ARG A 322 20.57 -7.58 -0.90
CA ARG A 322 20.25 -8.49 0.21
C ARG A 322 21.22 -9.67 0.20
N ALA A 323 22.20 -9.64 1.08
CA ALA A 323 23.15 -10.74 1.29
C ALA A 323 22.66 -11.69 2.40
N GLY A 324 23.21 -12.91 2.40
CA GLY A 324 22.94 -13.88 3.46
C GLY A 324 23.37 -13.38 4.84
N ARG A 325 22.70 -13.87 5.90
CA ARG A 325 22.98 -13.54 7.31
C ARG A 325 24.46 -13.60 7.70
N ASP A 326 25.20 -14.53 7.12
CA ASP A 326 26.60 -14.79 7.46
C ASP A 326 27.59 -13.99 6.63
N PHE A 327 27.12 -13.04 5.81
CA PHE A 327 27.99 -12.11 5.09
C PHE A 327 28.82 -11.26 6.07
N ARG A 328 30.13 -11.15 5.82
CA ARG A 328 31.11 -10.44 6.67
C ARG A 328 32.05 -9.52 5.88
N GLY A 329 31.58 -8.96 4.76
CA GLY A 329 32.37 -7.99 4.00
C GLY A 329 32.68 -6.73 4.80
N VAL A 330 33.76 -6.05 4.44
CA VAL A 330 34.25 -4.86 5.15
C VAL A 330 34.02 -3.61 4.29
N VAL A 331 33.67 -2.48 4.91
CA VAL A 331 33.58 -1.19 4.21
C VAL A 331 34.92 -0.89 3.52
N GLY A 332 34.86 -0.54 2.23
CA GLY A 332 36.02 -0.32 1.39
C GLY A 332 36.46 -1.52 0.55
N GLU A 333 35.91 -2.71 0.81
CA GLU A 333 36.23 -3.92 0.06
C GLU A 333 35.64 -3.87 -1.35
N SER A 334 36.45 -4.24 -2.35
CA SER A 334 36.00 -4.35 -3.74
C SER A 334 35.19 -5.63 -3.96
N ILE A 335 33.96 -5.47 -4.44
CA ILE A 335 33.03 -6.57 -4.70
C ILE A 335 32.30 -6.38 -6.04
N GLY A 336 31.59 -7.41 -6.48
CA GLY A 336 30.68 -7.37 -7.62
C GLY A 336 29.22 -7.45 -7.18
N VAL A 337 28.32 -6.79 -7.90
CA VAL A 337 26.87 -6.97 -7.78
C VAL A 337 26.40 -7.83 -8.96
N ALA A 338 26.02 -9.07 -8.67
CA ALA A 338 25.49 -10.01 -9.66
C ALA A 338 23.96 -10.05 -9.62
N PHE A 339 23.32 -10.12 -10.78
CA PHE A 339 21.88 -10.24 -10.95
C PHE A 339 21.54 -10.90 -12.30
N ASP A 340 20.33 -11.43 -12.44
CA ASP A 340 19.80 -11.90 -13.73
C ASP A 340 19.21 -10.70 -14.52
N PRO A 341 19.70 -10.38 -15.73
CA PRO A 341 19.13 -9.31 -16.56
C PRO A 341 17.63 -9.44 -16.87
N ALA A 342 17.06 -10.66 -16.78
CA ALA A 342 15.62 -10.88 -16.90
C ALA A 342 14.82 -10.24 -15.73
N ASN A 343 15.44 -10.13 -14.55
CA ASN A 343 14.85 -9.53 -13.35
C ASN A 343 15.01 -8.00 -13.30
N ALA A 344 15.54 -7.37 -14.35
CA ALA A 344 15.66 -5.93 -14.44
C ALA A 344 14.39 -5.26 -14.98
N CYS A 345 14.06 -4.09 -14.43
CA CYS A 345 13.14 -3.11 -15.02
C CYS A 345 13.92 -2.06 -15.80
N PHE A 346 13.30 -1.44 -16.80
CA PHE A 346 13.89 -0.31 -17.52
C PHE A 346 12.91 0.85 -17.60
N PHE A 347 13.41 2.07 -17.44
CA PHE A 347 12.61 3.29 -17.44
C PHE A 347 13.11 4.27 -18.51
N ASN A 348 12.18 4.98 -19.14
CA ASN A 348 12.47 6.06 -20.07
C ASN A 348 12.68 7.40 -19.36
N SER A 349 13.00 8.45 -20.11
CA SER A 349 13.26 9.80 -19.57
C SER A 349 12.07 10.43 -18.83
N ALA A 350 10.84 10.00 -19.13
CA ALA A 350 9.63 10.39 -18.39
C ALA A 350 9.42 9.58 -17.10
N GLY A 351 10.29 8.60 -16.83
CA GLY A 351 10.19 7.69 -15.70
C GLY A 351 9.15 6.59 -15.87
N LEU A 352 8.55 6.43 -17.05
CA LEU A 352 7.62 5.33 -17.34
C LEU A 352 8.39 4.03 -17.54
N THR A 353 7.82 2.92 -17.07
CA THR A 353 8.42 1.61 -17.26
C THR A 353 8.25 1.14 -18.69
N ALA A 354 9.38 0.94 -19.38
CA ALA A 354 9.43 0.47 -20.76
C ALA A 354 9.42 -1.06 -20.84
N VAL A 355 10.14 -1.70 -19.92
CA VAL A 355 10.33 -3.14 -19.87
C VAL A 355 10.28 -3.58 -18.41
N HIS A 356 9.41 -4.56 -18.12
CA HIS A 356 9.24 -5.10 -16.78
C HIS A 356 10.16 -6.31 -16.54
N ARG A 357 10.25 -6.71 -15.27
CA ARG A 357 10.87 -7.96 -14.82
C ARG A 357 10.12 -9.15 -15.42
N VAL A 358 10.87 -10.17 -15.82
CA VAL A 358 10.31 -11.47 -16.20
C VAL A 358 10.45 -12.35 -14.97
N ASN A 359 9.36 -12.53 -14.22
CA ASN A 359 9.37 -13.42 -13.07
C ASN A 359 9.53 -14.87 -13.55
N ASN A 360 10.76 -15.39 -13.53
CA ASN A 360 11.04 -16.81 -13.73
C ASN A 360 10.65 -17.68 -12.51
N ASN A 361 10.10 -17.08 -11.46
CA ASN A 361 9.51 -17.80 -10.34
C ASN A 361 8.18 -18.41 -10.77
N GLY A 362 8.21 -19.66 -11.25
CA GLY A 362 7.09 -20.46 -11.76
C GLY A 362 5.87 -20.61 -10.84
N ARG A 363 5.21 -19.50 -10.52
CA ARG A 363 3.93 -19.43 -9.85
C ARG A 363 2.90 -18.99 -10.87
N VAL A 364 2.06 -19.95 -11.20
CA VAL A 364 0.88 -19.87 -12.06
C VAL A 364 0.10 -18.58 -11.77
N THR A 365 -0.16 -17.83 -12.84
CA THR A 365 -1.06 -16.67 -12.91
C THR A 365 -2.44 -16.94 -12.32
#